data_AF-A0ABD0NZG4-F1
#
_entry.id   AF-A0ABD0NZG4-F1
#
_cell.length_a   1.000
_cell.length_b   1.000
_cell.length_c   1.000
_cell.angle_alpha   90.00
_cell.angle_beta   90.00
_cell.angle_gamma   90.00
#
_symmetry.space_group_name_H-M   'P 1'
#
loop_
_entity.id
_entity.type
_entity.pdbx_description
1 polymer ?
#
loop_
_entity_poly.entity_id
_entity_poly.type
_entity_poly.pdbx_seq_one_letter_code
_entity_poly.pdbx_strand_id
1 'polypeptide(L)' 'DNGVVMVETKCHDPTQLLKGEMMDDYNSSDCVLTVGNVNTQNLRLCTCTGHDCNELVLLNKPNDGSGLVI' A
#
# COMPACT_ATOMS: atom_id res chain seq x y z
N ASP A 1 -13.76 18.28 -11.07
CA ASP A 1 -12.54 17.63 -11.57
C ASP A 1 -12.69 16.13 -11.53
N ASN A 2 -12.63 15.47 -12.69
CA ASN A 2 -12.69 14.01 -12.79
C ASN A 2 -11.25 13.50 -12.64
N GLY A 3 -10.78 13.35 -11.41
CA GLY A 3 -9.39 12.98 -11.11
C GLY A 3 -9.04 11.60 -11.65
N VAL A 4 -7.86 11.46 -12.27
CA VAL A 4 -7.32 10.17 -12.72
C VAL A 4 -6.51 9.56 -11.58
N VAL A 5 -6.81 8.31 -11.24
CA VAL A 5 -6.05 7.52 -10.26
C VAL A 5 -5.20 6.51 -11.02
N MET A 6 -3.92 6.42 -10.68
CA MET A 6 -3.03 5.36 -11.17
C MET A 6 -2.63 4.44 -10.04
N VAL A 7 -2.59 3.14 -10.33
CA VAL A 7 -2.13 2.10 -9.40
C VAL A 7 -0.94 1.39 -10.05
N GLU A 8 0.17 1.31 -9.31
CA GLU A 8 1.40 0.62 -9.72
C GLU A 8 1.64 -0.53 -8.73
N THR A 9 1.77 -1.75 -9.23
CA THR A 9 2.10 -2.93 -8.42
C THR A 9 3.45 -3.50 -8.88
N LYS A 10 4.31 -3.85 -7.92
CA LYS A 10 5.60 -4.50 -8.18
C LYS A 10 6.09 -5.24 -6.95
N CYS A 11 6.97 -6.21 -7.15
CA CYS A 11 7.84 -6.69 -6.07
C CYS A 11 8.97 -5.69 -5.82
N HIS A 12 9.37 -5.54 -4.56
CA HIS A 12 10.39 -4.58 -4.14
C HIS A 12 11.22 -5.15 -3.00
N ASP A 13 12.49 -4.75 -2.91
CA ASP A 13 13.37 -5.09 -1.79
C ASP A 13 13.02 -4.21 -0.57
N PRO A 14 12.65 -4.78 0.58
CA PRO A 14 12.25 -4.01 1.76
C PRO A 14 13.40 -3.19 2.37
N THR A 15 14.65 -3.48 2.03
CA THR A 15 15.81 -2.71 2.49
C THR A 15 16.04 -1.42 1.71
N GLN A 16 15.31 -1.22 0.61
CA GLN A 16 15.40 -0.05 -0.26
C GLN A 16 14.22 0.89 -0.04
N LEU A 17 14.42 2.19 -0.30
CA LEU A 17 13.35 3.19 -0.21
C LEU A 17 12.34 3.02 -1.36
N LEU A 18 11.05 2.92 -1.03
CA LEU A 18 9.97 2.90 -2.01
C LEU A 18 9.46 4.32 -2.24
N LYS A 19 9.69 4.87 -3.44
CA LYS A 19 9.35 6.27 -3.78
C LYS A 19 9.94 7.30 -2.79
N GLY A 20 11.07 6.96 -2.16
CA GLY A 20 11.75 7.82 -1.18
C GLY A 20 11.36 7.56 0.28
N GLU A 21 10.41 6.66 0.54
CA GLU A 21 9.95 6.32 1.89
C GLU A 21 10.47 4.95 2.35
N MET A 22 10.80 4.85 3.64
CA MET A 22 11.04 3.57 4.31
C MET A 22 9.69 3.00 4.76
N MET A 23 9.43 1.75 4.43
CA MET A 23 8.15 1.10 4.71
C MET A 23 8.31 0.16 5.89
N ASP A 24 7.48 0.31 6.93
CA ASP A 24 7.55 -0.50 8.15
C ASP A 24 6.64 -1.76 8.11
N ASP A 25 5.75 -1.85 7.11
CA ASP A 25 4.72 -2.88 6.97
C ASP A 25 5.15 -4.10 6.15
N TYR A 26 6.44 -4.22 5.82
CA TYR A 26 6.95 -5.28 4.91
C TYR A 26 6.75 -6.71 5.43
N ASN A 27 6.51 -6.90 6.73
CA ASN A 27 6.22 -8.22 7.30
C ASN A 27 4.71 -8.54 7.38
N SER A 28 3.84 -7.64 6.91
CA SER A 28 2.39 -7.85 6.87
C SER A 28 2.01 -8.79 5.71
N SER A 29 0.99 -9.64 5.90
CA SER A 29 0.34 -10.34 4.79
C SER A 29 -0.60 -9.43 3.99
N ASP A 30 -1.13 -8.41 4.64
CA ASP A 30 -2.16 -7.53 4.09
C ASP A 30 -1.52 -6.23 3.58
N CYS A 31 -1.86 -5.83 2.34
CA CYS A 31 -1.43 -4.55 1.79
C CYS A 31 -2.42 -3.44 2.19
N VAL A 32 -2.14 -2.75 3.30
CA VAL A 32 -2.98 -1.65 3.79
C VAL A 32 -2.37 -0.30 3.44
N LEU A 33 -3.08 0.49 2.64
CA LEU A 33 -2.61 1.79 2.20
C LEU A 33 -2.39 2.74 3.37
N THR A 34 -1.15 3.20 3.50
CA THR A 34 -0.74 4.27 4.39
C THR A 34 -0.55 5.57 3.58
N VAL A 35 -0.86 6.71 4.19
CA VAL A 35 -0.67 8.01 3.54
C VAL A 35 0.82 8.36 3.55
N GLY A 36 1.42 8.44 2.37
CA GLY A 36 2.78 8.92 2.18
C GLY A 36 2.79 10.35 1.65
N ASN A 37 3.56 11.24 2.27
CA ASN A 37 3.69 12.63 1.83
C ASN A 37 4.96 12.78 0.98
N VAL A 38 4.95 12.26 -0.25
CA VAL A 38 6.10 12.38 -1.14
C VAL A 38 5.93 13.60 -2.04
N ASN A 39 6.79 14.61 -1.86
CA ASN A 39 6.97 15.74 -2.80
C ASN A 39 5.67 16.35 -3.33
N THR A 40 4.77 16.78 -2.42
CA THR A 40 3.47 17.45 -2.71
C THR A 40 2.42 16.63 -3.47
N GLN A 41 2.66 15.34 -3.73
CA GLN A 41 1.68 14.42 -4.29
C GLN A 41 1.08 13.54 -3.19
N ASN A 42 -0.26 13.44 -3.17
CA ASN A 42 -0.97 12.51 -2.28
C ASN A 42 -0.75 11.08 -2.77
N LEU A 43 0.32 10.45 -2.29
CA LEU A 43 0.62 9.05 -2.57
C LEU A 43 0.12 8.18 -1.41
N ARG A 44 -0.39 7.01 -1.76
CA ARG A 44 -0.70 5.97 -0.79
C ARG A 44 0.12 4.75 -1.12
N LEU A 45 0.81 4.22 -0.12
CA LEU A 45 1.75 3.11 -0.29
C LEU A 45 1.38 2.01 0.71
N CYS A 46 1.57 0.76 0.30
CA CYS A 46 1.56 -0.39 1.20
C CYS A 46 2.66 -1.35 0.77
N THR A 47 3.15 -2.12 1.73
CA THR A 47 3.98 -3.29 1.44
C THR A 47 3.39 -4.51 2.12
N CYS A 48 3.64 -5.67 1.53
CA CYS A 48 3.14 -6.95 2.03
C CYS A 48 4.09 -8.07 1.62
N THR A 49 3.97 -9.20 2.29
CA THR A 49 4.68 -10.45 1.99
C THR A 49 3.69 -11.58 1.76
N GLY A 50 4.02 -12.45 0.81
CA GLY A 50 3.13 -13.50 0.34
C GLY A 50 3.05 -13.50 -1.18
N HIS A 51 2.48 -14.56 -1.74
CA HIS A 51 2.25 -14.63 -3.18
C HIS A 51 1.13 -13.66 -3.56
N ASP A 52 1.43 -12.73 -4.46
CA ASP A 52 0.50 -11.75 -5.02
C ASP A 52 -0.34 -11.01 -3.97
N CYS A 53 0.25 -10.75 -2.79
CA CYS A 53 -0.43 -10.11 -1.66
C CYS A 53 -0.92 -8.68 -1.95
N ASN A 54 -0.42 -8.05 -3.02
CA ASN A 54 -0.82 -6.73 -3.48
C ASN A 54 -1.91 -6.77 -4.56
N GLU A 55 -2.47 -7.95 -4.89
CA GLU A 55 -3.69 -8.08 -5.71
C GLU A 55 -4.90 -7.48 -4.98
N LEU A 56 -4.95 -7.64 -3.64
CA LEU A 56 -5.94 -7.00 -2.79
C LEU A 56 -5.31 -5.83 -2.02
N VAL A 57 -5.83 -4.63 -2.23
CA VAL A 57 -5.38 -3.41 -1.56
C VAL A 57 -6.45 -2.90 -0.62
N LEU A 58 -6.10 -2.76 0.65
CA LEU A 58 -7.02 -2.31 1.69
C LEU A 58 -6.85 -0.80 1.93
N LEU A 59 -7.95 -0.05 1.87
CA LEU A 59 -7.93 1.39 2.18
C LEU A 59 -7.72 1.67 3.67
N ASN A 60 -8.16 0.75 4.53
CA ASN A 60 -8.03 0.79 5.98
C ASN A 60 -7.77 -0.64 6.47
N LYS A 61 -7.12 -0.78 7.64
CA LYS A 61 -7.08 -2.09 8.31
C LYS A 61 -8.52 -2.57 8.52
N PRO A 62 -8.81 -3.84 8.24
CA PRO A 62 -10.06 -4.42 8.70
C PRO A 62 -10.07 -4.23 10.21
N ASN A 63 -11.07 -3.54 10.74
CA ASN A 63 -11.46 -3.85 12.12
C ASN A 63 -11.75 -5.35 12.10
N ASP A 64 -11.27 -6.12 13.08
CA ASP A 64 -11.40 -7.60 13.18
C ASP A 64 -12.85 -8.15 13.06
N GLY A 65 -13.84 -7.34 12.66
CA GLY A 65 -15.21 -7.75 12.34
C GLY A 65 -15.89 -7.02 11.17
N SER A 66 -15.20 -6.31 10.26
CA SER A 66 -15.87 -5.72 9.09
C SER A 66 -14.94 -5.63 7.87
N GLY A 67 -14.80 -6.75 7.18
CA GLY A 67 -14.17 -6.81 5.86
C GLY A 67 -15.07 -6.16 4.81
N LEU A 68 -14.78 -4.91 4.45
CA LEU A 68 -15.20 -4.37 3.18
C LEU A 68 -14.06 -4.61 2.18
N VAL A 69 -14.22 -5.67 1.40
CA VAL A 69 -13.42 -5.96 0.20
C VAL A 69 -14.02 -5.10 -0.92
N ILE A 70 -13.24 -4.22 -1.52
CA ILE A 70 -13.63 -3.47 -2.74
C ILE A 70 -13.32 -4.35 -3.94
#